data_AF-A0A3M1FYL8-F1
#
_entry.id   AF-A0A3M1FYL8-F1
#
_cell.length_a   1.000
_cell.length_b   1.000
_cell.length_c   1.000
_cell.angle_alpha   90.00
_cell.angle_beta   90.00
_cell.angle_gamma   90.00
#
_symmetry.space_group_name_H-M   'P 1'
#
loop_
_entity.id
_entity.type
_entity.pdbx_description
1 polymer ?
#
loop_
_entity_poly.entity_id
_entity_poly.type
_entity_poly.pdbx_seq_one_letter_code
_entity_poly.pdbx_strand_id
1 'polypeptide(L)'
;MTRRAPLPGAIRRRGQRWLTVCILWVSLLSLAACAGGNSSAPATVQTPEPESSSTALPEASVWADIARPYQGVVLRGITENSPPSLYIRDVLAPAFTAETGIQINLEIGPLPVIEQAIAAGDGSYDFVYVEQDSIYTFLESGRLTNLTQLLADNPHLVSPLFNLQDFTDFIDEFRDPATGDLYGVPIEAFIKLYAYRKDLFDDPVIKAAFEAEYNYPLAPAVTFQQYRD
;
A
#
# COMPACT_ATOMS: atom_id res chain seq x y z
N MET A 1 42.47 47.95 39.15
CA MET A 1 41.35 48.17 40.09
C MET A 1 40.49 46.91 40.08
N THR A 2 40.67 45.99 41.04
CA THR A 2 39.81 45.82 42.24
C THR A 2 38.35 45.54 41.86
N ARG A 3 37.73 44.39 42.16
CA ARG A 3 37.70 43.62 43.42
C ARG A 3 37.16 42.18 43.22
N ARG A 4 37.46 41.36 44.23
CA ARG A 4 37.26 39.91 44.43
C ARG A 4 35.80 39.40 44.53
N ALA A 5 35.70 38.08 44.36
CA ALA A 5 34.59 37.13 44.56
C ALA A 5 33.88 37.17 45.94
N PRO A 6 32.77 36.41 46.12
CA PRO A 6 32.90 35.08 46.74
C PRO A 6 31.95 33.96 46.23
N LEU A 7 32.40 32.70 46.34
CA LEU A 7 31.59 31.46 46.53
C LEU A 7 31.32 31.27 48.05
N PRO A 8 30.53 30.30 48.58
CA PRO A 8 29.66 29.25 48.00
C PRO A 8 28.25 29.15 48.65
N GLY A 9 27.37 28.24 48.20
CA GLY A 9 26.12 27.93 48.91
C GLY A 9 25.39 26.69 48.42
N ALA A 10 25.43 25.62 49.22
CA ALA A 10 24.68 24.37 49.02
C ALA A 10 23.18 24.55 49.30
N ILE A 11 22.30 23.99 48.45
CA ILE A 11 20.85 23.92 48.71
C ILE A 11 20.40 22.46 48.79
N ARG A 12 19.81 22.14 49.95
CA ARG A 12 19.29 20.87 50.42
C ARG A 12 17.97 20.45 49.74
N ARG A 13 17.85 19.13 49.52
CA ARG A 13 16.66 18.24 49.64
C ARG A 13 15.26 18.88 49.44
N ARG A 14 14.66 18.68 48.26
CA ARG A 14 13.21 18.86 47.99
C ARG A 14 12.53 17.56 47.49
N GLY A 15 13.00 16.39 47.94
CA GLY A 15 12.47 15.07 47.55
C GLY A 15 11.33 14.50 48.41
N GLN A 16 10.78 15.24 49.39
CA GLN A 16 9.89 14.65 50.41
C GLN A 16 8.43 15.15 50.41
N ARG A 17 8.01 15.99 49.45
CA ARG A 17 6.64 16.56 49.41
C ARG A 17 5.76 16.04 48.28
N TRP A 18 6.30 15.27 47.34
CA TRP A 18 5.53 14.65 46.26
C TRP A 18 5.08 13.21 46.59
N LEU A 19 5.72 12.56 47.56
CA LEU A 19 5.38 11.20 47.99
C LEU A 19 4.05 11.10 48.76
N THR A 20 3.56 12.20 49.34
CA THR A 20 2.34 12.19 50.17
C THR A 20 1.05 12.37 49.38
N VAL A 21 1.12 12.79 48.11
CA VAL A 21 -0.06 13.00 47.25
C VAL A 21 -0.43 11.73 46.46
N CYS A 22 0.53 10.87 46.12
CA CYS A 22 0.26 9.61 45.41
C CYS A 22 -0.42 8.55 46.29
N ILE A 23 -0.26 8.60 47.62
CA ILE A 23 -0.83 7.60 48.55
C ILE A 23 -2.34 7.82 48.79
N LEU A 24 -2.88 9.02 48.49
CA LEU A 24 -4.32 9.32 48.65
C LEU A 24 -5.17 9.02 47.40
N TRP A 25 -4.55 8.68 46.27
CA TRP A 25 -5.26 8.28 45.03
C TRP A 25 -5.40 6.75 44.88
N VAL A 26 -4.59 5.97 45.60
CA VAL A 26 -4.67 4.50 45.61
C VAL A 26 -5.82 3.98 46.51
N SER A 27 -6.33 4.82 47.41
CA SER A 27 -7.44 4.46 48.33
C SER A 27 -8.84 4.60 47.74
N LEU A 28 -8.98 5.01 46.47
CA LEU A 28 -10.26 5.09 45.77
C LEU A 28 -10.56 3.88 44.88
N LEU A 29 -9.69 2.86 44.89
CA LEU A 29 -9.78 1.62 44.10
C LEU A 29 -10.23 0.41 44.91
N SER A 30 -11.01 0.63 45.97
CA SER A 30 -11.52 -0.46 46.81
C SER A 30 -12.93 -0.16 47.28
N LEU A 31 -13.91 -0.18 46.36
CA LEU A 31 -15.31 -0.57 46.64
C LEU A 31 -16.12 -0.61 45.32
N ALA A 32 -16.02 -1.71 44.58
CA ALA A 32 -17.04 -2.12 43.60
C ALA A 32 -16.74 -3.57 43.14
N ALA A 33 -16.80 -4.51 44.08
CA ALA A 33 -16.90 -5.91 43.77
C ALA A 33 -18.22 -6.43 44.35
N CYS A 34 -18.88 -7.27 43.55
CA CYS A 34 -20.06 -8.12 43.80
C CYS A 34 -21.39 -7.60 43.23
N ALA A 35 -21.74 -8.08 42.03
CA ALA A 35 -22.85 -9.03 41.84
C ALA A 35 -23.10 -9.30 40.34
N GLY A 36 -23.33 -10.57 39.99
CA GLY A 36 -24.00 -10.94 38.73
C GLY A 36 -23.15 -11.75 37.78
N GLY A 37 -22.95 -13.03 38.08
CA GLY A 37 -22.49 -13.99 37.09
C GLY A 37 -23.58 -14.26 36.05
N ASN A 38 -23.18 -14.29 34.78
CA ASN A 38 -23.73 -15.16 33.75
C ASN A 38 -22.56 -15.54 32.84
N SER A 39 -22.16 -16.81 32.87
CA SER A 39 -21.20 -17.36 31.94
C SER A 39 -21.86 -17.50 30.58
N SER A 40 -21.44 -16.66 29.63
CA SER A 40 -21.68 -16.87 28.21
C SER A 40 -20.35 -17.30 27.59
N ALA A 41 -20.36 -18.44 26.90
CA ALA A 41 -19.22 -18.97 26.15
C ALA A 41 -18.63 -17.91 25.18
N PRO A 42 -17.33 -17.96 24.85
CA PRO A 42 -16.75 -17.02 23.90
C PRO A 42 -17.46 -17.18 22.57
N ALA A 43 -17.99 -16.07 22.06
CA ALA A 43 -18.58 -16.02 20.74
C ALA A 43 -17.52 -16.46 19.72
N THR A 44 -17.82 -17.52 18.98
CA THR A 44 -17.08 -17.92 17.79
C THR A 44 -17.05 -16.71 16.87
N VAL A 45 -15.88 -16.10 16.68
CA VAL A 45 -15.68 -15.11 15.63
C VAL A 45 -15.86 -15.87 14.32
N GLN A 46 -17.06 -15.77 13.74
CA GLN A 46 -17.25 -16.12 12.35
C GLN A 46 -16.44 -15.08 11.57
N THR A 47 -15.29 -15.50 11.05
CA THR A 47 -14.67 -14.81 9.92
C THR A 47 -15.75 -14.73 8.84
N PRO A 48 -16.19 -13.55 8.40
CA PRO A 48 -17.02 -13.50 7.20
C PRO A 48 -16.15 -14.08 6.08
N GLU A 49 -16.55 -15.24 5.60
CA GLU A 49 -16.13 -15.75 4.30
C GLU A 49 -16.36 -14.59 3.33
N PRO A 50 -15.35 -14.13 2.58
CA PRO A 50 -15.59 -13.09 1.61
C PRO A 50 -16.67 -13.64 0.70
N GLU A 51 -17.83 -13.00 0.68
CA GLU A 51 -18.88 -13.33 -0.26
C GLU A 51 -18.19 -13.32 -1.62
N SER A 52 -18.11 -14.52 -2.22
CA SER A 52 -17.75 -14.69 -3.61
C SER A 52 -18.84 -13.97 -4.40
N SER A 53 -18.71 -12.66 -4.53
CA SER A 53 -19.26 -11.88 -5.60
C SER A 53 -18.60 -12.40 -6.86
N SER A 54 -19.12 -13.54 -7.32
CA SER A 54 -19.11 -13.91 -8.72
C SER A 54 -19.85 -12.79 -9.44
N THR A 55 -19.16 -11.69 -9.72
CA THR A 55 -19.47 -10.84 -10.87
C THR A 55 -19.26 -11.74 -12.08
N ALA A 56 -20.30 -12.51 -12.40
CA ALA A 56 -20.41 -13.16 -13.67
C ALA A 56 -20.16 -12.08 -14.72
N LEU A 57 -19.16 -12.32 -15.58
CA LEU A 57 -18.88 -11.47 -16.72
C LEU A 57 -20.22 -11.24 -17.45
N PRO A 58 -20.62 -9.98 -17.70
CA PRO A 58 -21.95 -9.68 -18.20
C PRO A 58 -22.26 -10.45 -19.49
N GLU A 59 -23.54 -10.83 -19.62
CA GLU A 59 -24.12 -11.43 -20.82
C GLU A 59 -23.65 -10.70 -22.10
N ALA A 60 -23.21 -11.48 -23.10
CA ALA A 60 -22.75 -11.01 -24.41
C ALA A 60 -21.93 -9.71 -24.34
N SER A 61 -20.66 -9.86 -24.01
CA SER A 61 -19.70 -8.77 -23.91
C SER A 61 -19.81 -7.72 -25.02
N VAL A 62 -20.11 -6.50 -24.58
CA VAL A 62 -20.14 -5.28 -25.41
C VAL A 62 -18.79 -5.02 -26.10
N TRP A 63 -17.70 -5.65 -25.62
CA TRP A 63 -16.35 -5.45 -26.14
C TRP A 63 -16.19 -5.88 -27.59
N ALA A 64 -16.81 -6.99 -28.02
CA ALA A 64 -16.71 -7.45 -29.41
C ALA A 64 -17.32 -6.44 -30.41
N ASP A 65 -18.43 -5.80 -30.02
CA ASP A 65 -19.12 -4.81 -30.84
C ASP A 65 -18.37 -3.48 -30.90
N ILE A 66 -17.87 -3.00 -29.76
CA ILE A 66 -17.02 -1.80 -29.68
C ILE A 66 -15.72 -2.02 -30.47
N ALA A 67 -15.11 -3.21 -30.35
CA ALA A 67 -13.83 -3.52 -30.96
C ALA A 67 -13.89 -3.78 -32.47
N ARG A 68 -15.09 -3.95 -33.05
CA ARG A 68 -15.27 -4.31 -34.47
C ARG A 68 -14.45 -3.45 -35.45
N PRO A 69 -14.32 -2.11 -35.30
CA PRO A 69 -13.51 -1.28 -36.19
C PRO A 69 -12.00 -1.49 -36.07
N TYR A 70 -11.55 -2.14 -34.99
CA TYR A 70 -10.15 -2.31 -34.61
C TYR A 70 -9.65 -3.74 -34.77
N GLN A 71 -10.45 -4.64 -35.37
CA GLN A 71 -10.02 -6.01 -35.63
C GLN A 71 -8.73 -6.05 -36.45
N GLY A 72 -7.78 -6.88 -36.02
CA GLY A 72 -6.46 -7.00 -36.66
C GLY A 72 -5.45 -5.94 -36.21
N VAL A 73 -5.84 -4.94 -35.40
CA VAL A 73 -4.88 -4.06 -34.71
C VAL A 73 -4.00 -4.89 -33.79
N VAL A 74 -2.72 -4.52 -33.70
CA VAL A 74 -1.76 -5.10 -32.77
C VAL A 74 -1.36 -4.01 -31.78
N LEU A 75 -1.72 -4.18 -30.51
CA LEU A 75 -1.23 -3.35 -29.42
C LEU A 75 0.04 -3.96 -28.85
N ARG A 76 1.08 -3.16 -28.73
CA ARG A 76 2.38 -3.54 -28.18
C ARG A 76 2.53 -2.92 -26.81
N GLY A 77 2.85 -3.73 -25.81
CA GLY A 77 3.19 -3.22 -24.49
C GLY A 77 4.43 -3.87 -23.93
N ILE A 78 5.01 -3.20 -22.94
CA ILE A 78 6.10 -3.74 -22.12
C ILE A 78 5.75 -3.56 -20.64
N THR A 79 5.98 -4.60 -19.86
CA THR A 79 5.72 -4.58 -18.42
C THR A 79 6.78 -5.36 -17.65
N GLU A 80 6.77 -5.22 -16.31
CA GLU A 80 7.67 -5.93 -15.43
C GLU A 80 7.27 -7.41 -15.25
N ASN A 81 8.19 -8.21 -14.68
CA ASN A 81 7.94 -9.59 -14.34
C ASN A 81 7.22 -9.71 -12.97
N SER A 82 5.99 -9.23 -12.88
CA SER A 82 5.14 -9.33 -11.69
C SER A 82 3.98 -10.31 -11.88
N PRO A 83 3.40 -10.88 -10.81
CA PRO A 83 2.26 -11.80 -10.93
C PRO A 83 1.05 -11.20 -11.68
N PRO A 84 0.65 -9.94 -11.44
CA PRO A 84 -0.39 -9.27 -12.24
C PRO A 84 -0.03 -9.18 -13.73
N SER A 85 1.21 -8.80 -14.06
CA SER A 85 1.68 -8.71 -15.44
C SER A 85 1.68 -10.05 -16.17
N LEU A 86 2.09 -11.12 -15.50
CA LEU A 86 2.03 -12.48 -16.05
C LEU A 86 0.58 -12.92 -16.26
N TYR A 87 -0.33 -12.59 -15.33
CA TYR A 87 -1.75 -12.87 -15.48
C TYR A 87 -2.37 -12.11 -16.67
N ILE A 88 -2.01 -10.83 -16.84
CA ILE A 88 -2.43 -10.03 -18.01
C ILE A 88 -1.93 -10.70 -19.29
N ARG A 89 -0.66 -11.08 -19.38
CA ARG A 89 -0.05 -11.69 -20.57
C ARG A 89 -0.64 -13.05 -20.91
N ASP A 90 -0.77 -13.93 -19.92
CA ASP A 90 -1.06 -15.35 -20.15
C ASP A 90 -2.55 -15.67 -20.13
N VAL A 91 -3.38 -14.80 -19.54
CA VAL A 91 -4.81 -15.05 -19.36
C VAL A 91 -5.66 -13.96 -20.01
N LEU A 92 -5.47 -12.69 -19.62
CA LEU A 92 -6.36 -11.61 -20.08
C LEU A 92 -6.12 -11.24 -21.55
N ALA A 93 -4.87 -11.15 -21.99
CA ALA A 93 -4.53 -10.79 -23.37
C ALA A 93 -5.07 -11.82 -24.39
N PRO A 94 -4.91 -13.15 -24.19
CA PRO A 94 -5.54 -14.15 -25.06
C PRO A 94 -7.07 -14.08 -25.07
N ALA A 95 -7.70 -13.88 -23.89
CA ALA A 95 -9.15 -13.76 -23.79
C ALA A 95 -9.66 -12.52 -24.54
N PHE A 96 -9.02 -11.37 -24.32
CA PHE A 96 -9.31 -10.12 -25.02
C PHE A 96 -9.13 -10.28 -26.53
N THR A 97 -8.05 -10.93 -26.97
CA THR A 97 -7.79 -11.19 -28.40
C THR A 97 -8.87 -12.07 -29.02
N ALA A 98 -9.28 -13.15 -28.35
CA ALA A 98 -10.31 -14.06 -28.83
C ALA A 98 -11.68 -13.39 -28.97
N GLU A 99 -11.99 -12.45 -28.07
CA GLU A 99 -13.23 -11.71 -28.03
C GLU A 99 -13.29 -10.56 -29.04
N THR A 100 -12.20 -9.81 -29.17
CA THR A 100 -12.19 -8.53 -29.90
C THR A 100 -11.53 -8.61 -31.27
N GLY A 101 -10.69 -9.61 -31.52
CA GLY A 101 -9.82 -9.68 -32.70
C GLY A 101 -8.64 -8.68 -32.68
N ILE A 102 -8.44 -7.94 -31.58
CA ILE A 102 -7.27 -7.09 -31.36
C ILE A 102 -6.16 -7.94 -30.75
N GLN A 103 -4.98 -7.96 -31.35
CA GLN A 103 -3.83 -8.72 -30.84
C GLN A 103 -3.09 -7.92 -29.78
N ILE A 104 -2.74 -8.55 -28.65
CA ILE A 104 -1.92 -7.96 -27.61
C ILE A 104 -0.55 -8.63 -27.59
N ASN A 105 0.49 -7.87 -27.90
CA ASN A 105 1.88 -8.28 -27.79
C ASN A 105 2.47 -7.64 -26.52
N LEU A 106 2.43 -8.38 -25.41
CA LEU A 106 2.95 -7.90 -24.12
C LEU A 106 4.33 -8.51 -23.83
N GLU A 107 5.37 -7.68 -23.93
CA GLU A 107 6.74 -8.01 -23.56
C GLU A 107 6.93 -7.93 -22.04
N ILE A 108 7.68 -8.88 -21.47
CA ILE A 108 8.12 -8.84 -20.09
C ILE A 108 9.60 -8.48 -20.07
N GLY A 109 9.92 -7.34 -19.46
CA GLY A 109 11.28 -6.81 -19.37
C GLY A 109 11.66 -6.41 -17.95
N PRO A 110 12.97 -6.29 -17.65
CA PRO A 110 13.42 -5.69 -16.41
C PRO A 110 13.18 -4.17 -16.42
N LEU A 111 12.96 -3.58 -15.24
CA LEU A 111 12.64 -2.16 -15.09
C LEU A 111 13.53 -1.19 -15.90
N PRO A 112 14.88 -1.33 -15.95
CA PRO A 112 15.72 -0.42 -16.73
C PRO A 112 15.42 -0.40 -18.23
N VAL A 113 14.96 -1.53 -18.80
CA VAL A 113 14.56 -1.61 -20.22
C VAL A 113 13.24 -0.88 -20.44
N ILE A 114 12.31 -1.01 -19.51
CA ILE A 114 11.01 -0.33 -19.53
C ILE A 114 11.24 1.20 -19.46
N GLU A 115 12.01 1.66 -18.48
CA GLU A 115 12.35 3.08 -18.31
C GLU A 115 13.05 3.65 -19.55
N GLN A 116 13.96 2.89 -20.15
CA GLN A 116 14.62 3.30 -21.39
C GLN A 116 13.63 3.43 -22.55
N ALA A 117 12.65 2.52 -22.67
CA ALA A 117 11.62 2.58 -23.69
C ALA A 117 10.73 3.83 -23.53
N ILE A 118 10.33 4.15 -22.29
CA ILE A 118 9.55 5.36 -21.99
C ILE A 118 10.35 6.62 -22.31
N ALA A 119 11.62 6.67 -21.87
CA ALA A 119 12.49 7.83 -22.10
C ALA A 119 12.72 8.07 -23.61
N ALA A 120 12.91 7.00 -24.38
CA ALA A 120 13.08 7.06 -25.83
C ALA A 120 11.83 7.63 -26.51
N GLY A 121 10.63 7.15 -26.13
CA GLY A 121 9.36 7.64 -26.67
C GLY A 121 9.26 7.53 -28.20
N ASP A 122 9.85 6.48 -28.78
CA ASP A 122 9.95 6.29 -30.23
C ASP A 122 8.73 5.61 -30.87
N GLY A 123 7.70 5.31 -30.06
CA GLY A 123 6.48 4.65 -30.50
C GLY A 123 6.59 3.13 -30.64
N SER A 124 7.64 2.51 -30.06
CA SER A 124 7.76 1.04 -30.06
C SER A 124 6.66 0.34 -29.26
N TYR A 125 6.09 1.03 -28.26
CA TYR A 125 5.03 0.52 -27.38
C TYR A 125 3.86 1.50 -27.30
N ASP A 126 2.65 0.96 -27.33
CA ASP A 126 1.37 1.66 -27.16
C ASP A 126 1.01 1.83 -25.68
N PHE A 127 1.48 0.92 -24.82
CA PHE A 127 1.33 1.00 -23.37
C PHE A 127 2.56 0.46 -22.64
N VAL A 128 2.84 1.02 -21.47
CA VAL A 128 4.06 0.77 -20.71
C VAL A 128 3.72 0.63 -19.24
N TYR A 129 4.43 -0.23 -18.53
CA TYR A 129 4.45 -0.21 -17.08
C TYR A 129 5.26 0.99 -16.58
N VAL A 130 4.77 1.69 -15.56
CA VAL A 130 5.45 2.83 -14.96
C VAL A 130 5.48 2.61 -13.45
N GLU A 131 6.68 2.66 -12.87
CA GLU A 131 6.85 2.59 -11.42
C GLU A 131 6.36 3.86 -10.74
N GLN A 132 5.69 3.69 -9.59
CA GLN A 132 5.21 4.81 -8.78
C GLN A 132 6.35 5.78 -8.42
N ASP A 133 7.54 5.27 -8.12
CA ASP A 133 8.71 6.08 -7.73
C ASP A 133 9.28 6.91 -8.90
N SER A 134 8.94 6.57 -10.15
CA SER A 134 9.54 7.15 -11.36
C SER A 134 8.58 8.00 -12.19
N ILE A 135 7.26 7.89 -11.94
CA ILE A 135 6.22 8.46 -12.80
C ILE A 135 6.39 9.96 -13.06
N TYR A 136 6.71 10.74 -12.03
CA TYR A 136 6.86 12.19 -12.16
C TYR A 136 8.00 12.60 -13.09
N THR A 137 9.05 11.78 -13.22
CA THR A 137 10.12 12.02 -14.21
C THR A 137 9.60 11.92 -15.63
N PHE A 138 8.72 10.95 -15.91
CA PHE A 138 8.14 10.75 -17.23
C PHE A 138 6.98 11.71 -17.51
N LEU A 139 6.26 12.13 -16.47
CA LEU A 139 5.27 13.19 -16.55
C LEU A 139 5.93 14.53 -16.95
N GLU A 140 6.97 14.96 -16.21
CA GLU A 140 7.68 16.22 -16.47
C GLU A 140 8.33 16.27 -17.86
N SER A 141 8.78 15.11 -18.36
CA SER A 141 9.36 15.00 -19.71
C SER A 141 8.32 14.81 -20.83
N GLY A 142 7.03 14.83 -20.51
CA GLY A 142 5.95 14.71 -21.49
C GLY A 142 5.92 13.36 -22.20
N ARG A 143 6.35 12.29 -21.52
CA ARG A 143 6.43 10.92 -22.05
C ARG A 143 5.21 10.07 -21.76
N LEU A 144 4.28 10.57 -20.94
CA LEU A 144 3.06 9.85 -20.56
C LEU A 144 1.82 10.47 -21.23
N THR A 145 0.85 9.62 -21.53
CA THR A 145 -0.43 10.04 -22.10
C THR A 145 -1.37 10.52 -20.99
N ASN A 146 -2.00 11.68 -21.19
CA ASN A 146 -3.09 12.15 -20.33
C ASN A 146 -4.31 11.24 -20.54
N LEU A 147 -4.53 10.32 -19.60
CA LEU A 147 -5.63 9.36 -19.63
C LEU A 147 -6.97 10.05 -19.36
N THR A 148 -7.02 11.10 -18.53
CA THR A 148 -8.26 11.87 -18.33
C THR A 148 -8.78 12.40 -19.68
N GLN A 149 -7.91 13.07 -20.45
CA GLN A 149 -8.26 13.61 -21.75
C GLN A 149 -8.54 12.50 -22.77
N LEU A 150 -7.71 11.45 -22.81
CA LEU A 150 -7.91 10.30 -23.72
C LEU A 150 -9.30 9.66 -23.54
N LEU A 151 -9.73 9.44 -22.29
CA LEU A 151 -11.04 8.87 -21.98
C LEU A 151 -12.17 9.85 -22.32
N ALA A 152 -11.97 11.15 -22.03
CA ALA A 152 -12.95 12.20 -22.35
C ALA A 152 -13.17 12.35 -23.86
N ASP A 153 -12.10 12.23 -24.66
CA ASP A 153 -12.15 12.31 -26.13
C ASP A 153 -12.73 11.05 -26.77
N ASN A 154 -12.67 9.91 -26.07
CA ASN A 154 -13.10 8.61 -26.57
C ASN A 154 -14.15 7.94 -25.68
N PRO A 155 -15.29 8.60 -25.38
CA PRO A 155 -16.27 8.11 -24.42
C PRO A 155 -16.92 6.77 -24.85
N HIS A 156 -16.94 6.50 -26.16
CA HIS A 156 -17.45 5.25 -26.73
C HIS A 156 -16.51 4.04 -26.52
N LEU A 157 -15.26 4.27 -26.10
CA LEU A 157 -14.29 3.23 -25.75
C LEU A 157 -14.20 3.00 -24.23
N VAL A 158 -14.81 3.87 -23.42
CA VAL A 158 -14.79 3.76 -21.96
C VAL A 158 -15.74 2.64 -21.53
N SER A 159 -15.23 1.68 -20.76
CA SER A 159 -16.07 0.62 -20.20
C SER A 159 -17.13 1.21 -19.28
N PRO A 160 -18.39 0.74 -19.33
CA PRO A 160 -19.37 1.07 -18.29
C PRO A 160 -18.97 0.50 -16.92
N LEU A 161 -18.05 -0.48 -16.88
CA LEU A 161 -17.50 -1.05 -15.64
C LEU A 161 -16.25 -0.33 -15.14
N PHE A 162 -15.72 0.64 -15.90
CA PHE A 162 -14.52 1.37 -15.51
C PHE A 162 -14.92 2.59 -14.69
N ASN A 163 -14.62 2.55 -13.40
CA ASN A 163 -14.85 3.64 -12.48
C ASN A 163 -13.58 3.92 -11.67
N LEU A 164 -13.08 5.16 -11.75
CA LEU A 164 -11.88 5.59 -11.02
C LEU A 164 -12.07 5.53 -9.50
N GLN A 165 -13.31 5.58 -9.01
CA GLN A 165 -13.61 5.46 -7.58
C GLN A 165 -13.50 4.03 -7.03
N ASP A 166 -13.32 3.03 -7.92
CA ASP A 166 -13.14 1.64 -7.52
C ASP A 166 -11.67 1.32 -7.17
N PHE A 167 -10.76 2.28 -7.40
CA PHE A 167 -9.35 2.17 -7.04
C PHE A 167 -9.08 2.71 -5.64
N THR A 168 -8.07 2.15 -4.99
CA THR A 168 -7.51 2.73 -3.74
C THR A 168 -6.82 4.07 -4.01
N ASP A 169 -6.57 4.84 -2.97
CA ASP A 169 -5.84 6.12 -2.99
C ASP A 169 -4.47 6.07 -3.71
N PHE A 170 -3.86 4.89 -3.90
CA PHE A 170 -2.66 4.73 -4.75
C PHE A 170 -2.82 5.29 -6.17
N ILE A 171 -4.04 5.38 -6.70
CA ILE A 171 -4.27 5.98 -8.02
C ILE A 171 -3.89 7.46 -8.07
N ASP A 172 -3.91 8.16 -6.93
CA ASP A 172 -3.59 9.59 -6.87
C ASP A 172 -2.10 9.86 -7.11
N GLU A 173 -1.23 8.87 -6.89
CA GLU A 173 0.19 8.95 -7.23
C GLU A 173 0.44 9.02 -8.75
N PHE A 174 -0.58 8.68 -9.55
CA PHE A 174 -0.53 8.72 -11.01
C PHE A 174 -1.19 9.98 -11.59
N ARG A 175 -1.47 10.98 -10.74
CA ARG A 175 -2.05 12.26 -11.17
C ARG A 175 -0.99 13.34 -11.30
N ASP A 176 -1.17 14.21 -12.29
CA ASP A 176 -0.43 15.46 -12.34
C ASP A 176 -0.91 16.40 -11.22
N PRO A 177 -0.04 16.83 -10.29
CA PRO A 177 -0.44 17.69 -9.17
C PRO A 177 -0.89 19.09 -9.60
N ALA A 178 -0.52 19.54 -10.81
CA ALA A 178 -0.93 20.85 -11.32
C ALA A 178 -2.33 20.83 -11.92
N THR A 179 -2.68 19.77 -12.64
CA THR A 179 -3.96 19.66 -13.39
C THR A 179 -4.99 18.75 -12.72
N GLY A 180 -4.54 17.77 -11.93
CA GLY A 180 -5.36 16.69 -11.38
C GLY A 180 -5.62 15.54 -12.36
N ASP A 181 -5.10 15.64 -13.59
CA ASP A 181 -5.32 14.64 -14.64
C ASP A 181 -4.54 13.36 -14.38
N LEU A 182 -5.11 12.22 -14.79
CA LEU A 182 -4.56 10.90 -14.59
C LEU A 182 -3.63 10.51 -15.75
N TYR A 183 -2.47 9.92 -15.45
CA TYR A 183 -1.45 9.50 -16.42
C TYR A 183 -1.07 8.02 -16.31
N GLY A 184 -1.70 7.27 -15.40
CA GLY A 184 -1.52 5.82 -15.26
C GLY A 184 -2.68 5.19 -14.49
N VAL A 185 -2.85 3.87 -14.65
CA VAL A 185 -3.85 3.10 -13.91
C VAL A 185 -3.13 2.02 -13.11
N PRO A 186 -3.30 1.97 -11.78
CA PRO A 186 -2.66 0.95 -10.95
C PRO A 186 -3.13 -0.45 -11.34
N ILE A 187 -2.18 -1.34 -11.62
CA ILE A 187 -2.44 -2.78 -11.82
C ILE A 187 -1.94 -3.62 -10.63
N GLU A 188 -1.16 -3.01 -9.75
CA GLU A 188 -0.61 -3.61 -8.55
C GLU A 188 -0.22 -2.52 -7.53
N ALA A 189 0.05 -2.93 -6.29
CA ALA A 189 0.55 -2.05 -5.25
C ALA A 189 1.59 -2.77 -4.39
N PHE A 190 2.71 -2.10 -4.11
CA PHE A 190 3.78 -2.62 -3.25
C PHE A 190 3.60 -2.19 -1.80
N ILE A 191 2.81 -2.96 -1.04
CA ILE A 191 2.72 -2.77 0.41
C ILE A 191 3.99 -3.28 1.10
N LYS A 192 4.59 -2.45 1.95
CA LYS A 192 5.73 -2.88 2.78
C LYS A 192 5.19 -3.56 4.04
N LEU A 193 5.52 -4.84 4.19
CA LEU A 193 5.06 -5.66 5.30
C LEU A 193 6.18 -5.86 6.32
N TYR A 194 5.86 -5.66 7.59
CA TYR A 194 6.72 -6.12 8.68
C TYR A 194 6.39 -7.59 9.01
N ALA A 195 7.32 -8.48 8.70
CA ALA A 195 7.22 -9.90 9.04
C ALA A 195 8.24 -10.25 10.13
N TYR A 196 7.83 -11.10 11.07
CA TYR A 196 8.69 -11.58 12.16
C TYR A 196 8.57 -13.09 12.33
N ARG A 197 9.61 -13.70 12.92
CA ARG A 197 9.69 -15.15 13.13
C ARG A 197 9.03 -15.52 14.46
N LYS A 198 7.80 -16.05 14.40
CA LYS A 198 7.06 -16.45 15.59
C LYS A 198 7.80 -17.45 16.47
N ASP A 199 8.49 -18.42 15.88
CA ASP A 199 9.27 -19.40 16.63
C ASP A 199 10.41 -18.76 17.42
N LEU A 200 11.08 -17.74 16.88
CA LEU A 200 12.09 -16.97 17.61
C LEU A 200 11.44 -16.05 18.66
N PHE A 201 10.32 -15.42 18.31
CA PHE A 201 9.56 -14.54 19.20
C PHE A 201 8.81 -15.29 20.29
N ASP A 202 8.69 -16.62 20.20
CA ASP A 202 8.07 -17.49 21.20
C ASP A 202 9.09 -18.29 22.02
N ASP A 203 10.36 -18.33 21.60
CA ASP A 203 11.43 -19.01 22.31
C ASP A 203 11.72 -18.33 23.66
N PRO A 204 11.60 -19.06 24.79
CA PRO A 204 11.78 -18.49 26.12
C PRO A 204 13.22 -18.01 26.38
N VAL A 205 14.22 -18.61 25.75
CA VAL A 205 15.63 -18.21 25.89
C VAL A 205 15.85 -16.88 25.18
N ILE A 206 15.29 -16.71 23.98
CA ILE A 206 15.38 -15.45 23.23
C ILE A 206 14.65 -14.33 23.95
N LYS A 207 13.42 -14.59 24.44
CA LYS A 207 12.66 -13.62 25.24
C LYS A 207 13.45 -13.13 26.45
N ALA A 208 14.06 -14.06 27.20
CA ALA A 208 14.84 -13.72 28.38
C ALA A 208 16.13 -12.95 28.04
N ALA A 209 16.83 -13.32 26.97
CA ALA A 209 18.02 -12.61 26.51
C ALA A 209 17.70 -11.18 26.07
N PHE A 210 16.62 -11.01 25.30
CA PHE A 210 16.14 -9.70 24.86
C PHE A 210 15.75 -8.80 26.03
N GLU A 211 14.96 -9.32 26.98
CA GLU A 211 14.54 -8.54 28.15
C GLU A 211 15.72 -8.15 29.04
N ALA A 212 16.75 -9.00 29.14
CA ALA A 212 17.96 -8.69 29.88
C ALA A 212 18.81 -7.58 29.21
N GLU A 213 18.83 -7.51 27.89
CA GLU A 213 19.60 -6.51 27.13
C GLU A 213 18.87 -5.16 27.03
N TYR A 214 17.59 -5.18 26.69
CA TYR A 214 16.82 -3.97 26.37
C TYR A 214 15.89 -3.50 27.48
N ASN A 215 15.74 -4.29 28.55
CA ASN A 215 14.97 -3.93 29.74
C ASN A 215 13.47 -3.72 29.48
N TYR A 216 12.90 -4.45 28.50
CA TYR A 216 11.47 -4.63 28.24
C TYR A 216 11.19 -5.95 27.49
N PRO A 217 9.95 -6.48 27.50
CA PRO A 217 9.63 -7.77 26.86
C PRO A 217 9.72 -7.74 25.33
N LEU A 218 10.24 -8.82 24.74
CA LEU A 218 10.21 -9.02 23.29
C LEU A 218 8.76 -9.13 22.79
N ALA A 219 8.39 -8.28 21.84
CA ALA A 219 7.11 -8.27 21.15
C ALA A 219 7.27 -7.69 19.74
N PRO A 220 6.34 -7.95 18.80
CA PRO A 220 6.39 -7.32 17.49
C PRO A 220 6.51 -5.80 17.61
N ALA A 221 7.54 -5.23 16.98
CA ALA A 221 7.85 -3.82 17.04
C ALA A 221 6.70 -2.95 16.52
N VAL A 222 6.35 -1.91 17.29
CA VAL A 222 5.43 -0.84 16.88
C VAL A 222 6.13 0.51 16.76
N THR A 223 7.45 0.54 17.01
CA THR A 223 8.32 1.70 16.82
C THR A 223 9.63 1.28 16.17
N PHE A 224 10.31 2.21 15.50
CA PHE A 224 11.64 1.94 14.93
C PHE A 224 12.70 1.58 15.98
N GLN A 225 12.57 2.09 17.20
CA GLN A 225 13.47 1.70 18.29
C GLN A 225 13.30 0.20 18.61
N GLN A 226 12.08 -0.27 18.79
CA GLN A 226 11.78 -1.69 19.03
C GLN A 226 12.12 -2.61 17.86
N TYR A 227 12.17 -2.07 16.63
CA TYR A 227 12.58 -2.83 15.46
C TYR A 227 14.11 -3.00 15.40
N ARG A 228 14.85 -2.02 15.92
CA ARG A 228 16.32 -2.05 16.00
C ARG A 228 16.80 -2.93 17.14
N ASP A 229 16.17 -2.77 18.30
CA ASP A 229 16.39 -3.60 19.47
C ASP A 229 15.99 -5.05 19.16
#